data_AF-A0A6V8Q7P6-F1
#
_entry.id   AF-A0A6V8Q7P6-F1
#
_cell.length_a   1.000
_cell.length_b   1.000
_cell.length_c   1.000
_cell.angle_alpha   90.00
_cell.angle_beta   90.00
_cell.angle_gamma   90.00
#
_symmetry.space_group_name_H-M   'P 1'
#
loop_
_entity.id
_entity.type
_entity.pdbx_description
1 polymer ?
#
loop_
_entity_poly.entity_id
_entity_poly.type
_entity_poly.pdbx_seq_one_letter_code
_entity_poly.pdbx_strand_id
1 'polypeptide(L)'
;LKEVEEATPMILSSLKLFRDWYDENQELVWSFASFPSAYMGLVDDNGSLELYDGSIRIKDENGNTIVDRHDPTDYLSLIAEHVEDWSYLKFPYYRALGWPQGSYRVGPLGRLNVVDSVGTPLAQEEFERFKALSDGMLQGSMLYHYARLIEDLYAAERIAELLHDPEILSTDILSNSDQITGEGVGVIEAPRGTLIHHYKTDETGKLTKVNLIVATGHNNWAMGKAVEVVARQYIRRGKLTEGLLNRVEAAIRCYDPCLSC
;
A
#
# COMPACT_ATOMS: atom_id res chain seq x y z
N LEU A 1 -4.30 -25.92 -1.62
CA LEU A 1 -5.11 -26.06 -2.85
C LEU A 1 -6.60 -25.97 -2.54
N LYS A 2 -7.19 -26.88 -1.77
CA LYS A 2 -8.63 -26.82 -1.41
C LYS A 2 -9.12 -25.46 -0.89
N GLU A 3 -8.39 -24.85 0.06
CA GLU A 3 -8.77 -23.52 0.59
C GLU A 3 -8.70 -22.41 -0.47
N VAL A 4 -7.76 -22.50 -1.41
CA VAL A 4 -7.67 -21.56 -2.53
C VAL A 4 -8.85 -21.75 -3.49
N GLU A 5 -9.21 -23.00 -3.78
CA GLU A 5 -10.37 -23.34 -4.61
C GLU A 5 -11.69 -22.84 -4.00
N GLU A 6 -11.79 -22.78 -2.67
CA GLU A 6 -12.94 -22.22 -1.95
C GLU A 6 -12.89 -20.68 -1.87
N ALA A 7 -11.72 -20.09 -1.69
CA ALA A 7 -11.55 -18.64 -1.52
C ALA A 7 -11.72 -17.87 -2.84
N THR A 8 -11.17 -18.36 -3.95
CA THR A 8 -11.18 -17.65 -5.24
C THR A 8 -12.61 -17.29 -5.71
N PRO A 9 -13.61 -18.20 -5.68
CA PRO A 9 -14.99 -17.84 -6.02
C PRO A 9 -15.61 -16.78 -5.10
N MET A 10 -15.24 -16.75 -3.81
CA MET A 10 -15.73 -15.73 -2.87
C MET A 10 -15.13 -14.36 -3.16
N ILE A 11 -13.85 -14.31 -3.50
CA ILE A 11 -13.16 -13.08 -3.91
C ILE A 11 -13.77 -12.55 -5.22
N LEU A 12 -13.97 -13.41 -6.21
CA LEU A 12 -14.62 -13.04 -7.49
C LEU A 12 -16.05 -12.52 -7.27
N SER A 13 -16.81 -13.12 -6.35
CA SER A 13 -18.14 -12.64 -5.98
C SER A 13 -18.09 -11.27 -5.30
N SER A 14 -17.07 -11.03 -4.48
CA SER A 14 -16.85 -9.75 -3.79
C SER A 14 -16.41 -8.64 -4.76
N LEU A 15 -15.56 -8.96 -5.73
CA LEU A 15 -15.18 -8.07 -6.83
C LEU A 15 -16.41 -7.70 -7.66
N LYS A 16 -17.26 -8.68 -8.00
CA LYS A 16 -18.53 -8.40 -8.67
C LYS A 16 -19.43 -7.48 -7.85
N LEU A 17 -19.59 -7.76 -6.55
CA LEU A 17 -20.38 -6.92 -5.65
C LEU A 17 -19.86 -5.47 -5.62
N PHE A 18 -18.53 -5.30 -5.56
CA PHE A 18 -17.92 -3.97 -5.61
C PHE A 18 -18.23 -3.26 -6.93
N ARG A 19 -18.10 -3.95 -8.08
CA ARG A 19 -18.40 -3.37 -9.39
C ARG A 19 -19.86 -2.96 -9.54
N ASP A 20 -20.79 -3.85 -9.16
CA ASP A 20 -22.23 -3.55 -9.18
C ASP A 20 -22.53 -2.31 -8.31
N TRP A 21 -21.92 -2.24 -7.11
CA TRP A 21 -22.06 -1.08 -6.24
C TRP A 21 -21.41 0.19 -6.80
N TYR A 22 -20.23 0.06 -7.44
CA TYR A 22 -19.52 1.17 -8.08
C TYR A 22 -20.38 1.79 -9.18
N ASP A 23 -21.01 0.97 -10.03
CA ASP A 23 -21.86 1.43 -11.13
C ASP A 23 -23.01 2.33 -10.65
N GLU A 24 -23.54 2.05 -9.46
CA GLU A 24 -24.59 2.85 -8.82
C GLU A 24 -24.06 4.06 -8.04
N ASN A 25 -22.75 4.11 -7.72
CA ASN A 25 -22.17 5.06 -6.76
C ASN A 25 -20.91 5.80 -7.28
N GLN A 26 -20.73 5.91 -8.60
CA GLN A 26 -19.51 6.47 -9.20
C GLN A 26 -19.17 7.88 -8.66
N GLU A 27 -20.15 8.78 -8.58
CA GLU A 27 -19.92 10.15 -8.06
C GLU A 27 -19.35 10.12 -6.64
N LEU A 28 -19.85 9.23 -5.78
CA LEU A 28 -19.35 9.09 -4.43
C LEU A 28 -17.91 8.57 -4.43
N VAL A 29 -17.61 7.54 -5.22
CA VAL A 29 -16.26 6.94 -5.29
C VAL A 29 -15.20 7.96 -5.71
N TRP A 30 -15.54 8.84 -6.65
CA TRP A 30 -14.61 9.83 -7.19
C TRP A 30 -14.51 11.12 -6.38
N SER A 31 -15.56 11.49 -5.64
CA SER A 31 -15.58 12.74 -4.86
C SER A 31 -15.24 12.54 -3.37
N PHE A 32 -15.51 11.38 -2.79
CA PHE A 32 -15.37 11.15 -1.35
C PHE A 32 -13.91 10.97 -0.94
N ALA A 33 -13.42 11.82 -0.04
CA ALA A 33 -12.04 11.79 0.46
C ALA A 33 -11.00 11.74 -0.68
N SER A 34 -11.30 12.35 -1.82
CA SER A 34 -10.47 12.32 -3.02
C SER A 34 -9.59 13.56 -3.10
N PHE A 35 -8.30 13.36 -3.38
CA PHE A 35 -7.30 14.41 -3.53
C PHE A 35 -6.07 13.86 -4.28
N PRO A 36 -5.32 14.71 -4.98
CA PRO A 36 -4.11 14.28 -5.66
C PRO A 36 -2.95 14.03 -4.70
N SER A 37 -2.10 13.06 -5.05
CA SER A 37 -0.83 12.78 -4.35
C SER A 37 0.07 11.91 -5.21
N ALA A 38 1.33 11.78 -4.80
CA ALA A 38 2.19 10.69 -5.24
C ALA A 38 1.77 9.33 -4.63
N TYR A 39 2.24 8.25 -5.23
CA TYR A 39 2.09 6.88 -4.75
C TYR A 39 3.41 6.14 -4.75
N MET A 40 3.60 5.26 -3.78
CA MET A 40 4.79 4.43 -3.64
C MET A 40 4.39 2.96 -3.45
N GLY A 41 5.20 2.07 -4.00
CA GLY A 41 5.15 0.63 -3.76
C GLY A 41 6.40 -0.07 -4.30
N LEU A 42 6.57 -1.34 -3.95
CA LEU A 42 7.58 -2.21 -4.56
C LEU A 42 7.12 -2.71 -5.94
N VAL A 43 8.10 -2.94 -6.82
CA VAL A 43 7.92 -3.58 -8.13
C VAL A 43 9.01 -4.62 -8.38
N ASP A 44 8.68 -5.67 -9.15
CA ASP A 44 9.64 -6.67 -9.60
C ASP A 44 10.55 -6.14 -10.74
N ASP A 45 11.45 -6.99 -11.25
CA ASP A 45 12.34 -6.69 -12.38
C ASP A 45 11.61 -6.35 -13.69
N ASN A 46 10.32 -6.71 -13.82
CA ASN A 46 9.48 -6.40 -14.98
C ASN A 46 8.55 -5.19 -14.75
N GLY A 47 8.52 -4.62 -13.54
CA GLY A 47 7.60 -3.55 -13.17
C GLY A 47 6.23 -4.04 -12.68
N SER A 48 6.06 -5.35 -12.46
CA SER A 48 4.83 -5.99 -11.98
C SER A 48 4.66 -5.81 -10.48
N LEU A 49 3.45 -6.13 -10.00
CA LEU A 49 3.13 -6.22 -8.58
C LEU A 49 4.05 -7.23 -7.88
N GLU A 50 4.78 -6.73 -6.89
CA GLU A 50 5.67 -7.51 -6.05
C GLU A 50 5.37 -7.21 -4.58
N LEU A 51 5.09 -8.25 -3.81
CA LEU A 51 4.71 -8.12 -2.41
C LEU A 51 5.81 -8.53 -1.43
N TYR A 52 6.76 -9.35 -1.88
CA TYR A 52 7.76 -9.98 -1.03
C TYR A 52 9.13 -9.30 -1.12
N ASP A 53 9.70 -9.19 -2.32
CA ASP A 53 11.05 -8.67 -2.53
C ASP A 53 11.18 -7.96 -3.88
N GLY A 54 11.42 -6.65 -3.84
CA GLY A 54 11.42 -5.82 -5.04
C GLY A 54 12.01 -4.44 -4.79
N SER A 55 11.99 -3.60 -5.82
CA SER A 55 12.57 -2.26 -5.75
C SER A 55 11.50 -1.18 -5.59
N ILE A 56 11.82 -0.09 -4.90
CA ILE A 56 10.88 1.01 -4.68
C ILE A 56 10.65 1.79 -5.98
N ARG A 57 9.38 2.02 -6.31
CA ARG A 57 8.92 2.94 -7.35
C ARG A 57 8.00 4.00 -6.76
N ILE A 58 8.13 5.24 -7.23
CA ILE A 58 7.24 6.35 -6.90
C ILE A 58 6.71 6.98 -8.19
N LYS A 59 5.39 7.08 -8.30
CA LYS A 59 4.72 7.88 -9.35
C LYS A 59 4.10 9.13 -8.72
N ASP A 60 4.20 10.27 -9.40
CA ASP A 60 3.59 11.53 -8.97
C ASP A 60 2.07 11.54 -9.17
N GLU A 61 1.42 12.66 -8.83
CA GLU A 61 -0.03 12.81 -8.97
C GLU A 61 -0.54 12.77 -10.43
N ASN A 62 0.34 12.98 -11.40
CA ASN A 62 0.03 12.94 -12.82
C ASN A 62 0.35 11.57 -13.45
N GLY A 63 0.93 10.65 -12.67
CA GLY A 63 1.33 9.32 -13.10
C GLY A 63 2.72 9.23 -13.70
N ASN A 64 3.52 10.30 -13.60
CA ASN A 64 4.93 10.25 -14.03
C ASN A 64 5.75 9.48 -13.00
N THR A 65 6.56 8.54 -13.46
CA THR A 65 7.55 7.89 -12.60
C THR A 65 8.64 8.87 -12.22
N ILE A 66 8.73 9.22 -10.94
CA ILE A 66 9.74 10.15 -10.38
C ILE A 66 10.87 9.41 -9.67
N VAL A 67 10.64 8.15 -9.30
CA VAL A 67 11.64 7.22 -8.77
C VAL A 67 11.32 5.86 -9.37
N ASP A 68 12.32 5.20 -9.94
CA ASP A 68 12.18 3.86 -10.50
C ASP A 68 13.30 2.96 -10.01
N ARG A 69 12.94 1.75 -9.60
CA ARG A 69 13.87 0.68 -9.19
C ARG A 69 14.92 1.12 -8.15
N HIS A 70 14.50 1.87 -7.14
CA HIS A 70 15.39 2.25 -6.03
C HIS A 70 15.57 1.08 -5.07
N ASP A 71 16.82 0.79 -4.69
CA ASP A 71 17.14 -0.25 -3.72
C ASP A 71 16.48 0.06 -2.36
N PRO A 72 15.54 -0.79 -1.89
CA PRO A 72 14.81 -0.53 -0.66
C PRO A 72 15.72 -0.53 0.59
N THR A 73 16.91 -1.14 0.53
CA THR A 73 17.86 -1.14 1.64
C THR A 73 18.51 0.24 1.84
N ASP A 74 18.57 1.07 0.81
CA ASP A 74 19.00 2.48 0.87
C ASP A 74 17.81 3.45 1.03
N TYR A 75 16.76 3.05 1.75
CA TYR A 75 15.57 3.89 1.93
C TYR A 75 15.86 5.27 2.56
N LEU A 76 16.94 5.44 3.33
CA LEU A 76 17.24 6.71 4.02
C LEU A 76 17.62 7.83 3.04
N SER A 77 18.17 7.50 1.86
CA SER A 77 18.42 8.47 0.80
C SER A 77 17.10 8.96 0.16
N LEU A 78 16.07 8.12 0.21
CA LEU A 78 14.78 8.35 -0.43
C LEU A 78 13.72 8.95 0.50
N ILE A 79 13.61 8.46 1.73
CA ILE A 79 12.51 8.73 2.66
C ILE A 79 13.05 9.53 3.85
N ALA A 80 12.29 10.54 4.26
CA ALA A 80 12.47 11.27 5.51
C ALA A 80 11.15 11.28 6.30
N GLU A 81 11.22 11.43 7.62
CA GLU A 81 10.04 11.45 8.49
C GLU A 81 9.89 12.83 9.14
N HIS A 82 8.71 13.44 8.98
CA HIS A 82 8.32 14.66 9.69
C HIS A 82 7.53 14.34 10.96
N VAL A 83 7.60 15.22 11.96
CA VAL A 83 6.89 15.06 13.24
C VAL A 83 6.03 16.28 13.52
N GLU A 84 4.86 16.05 14.10
CA GLU A 84 3.93 17.10 14.55
C GLU A 84 3.71 16.95 16.06
N ASP A 85 3.39 18.03 16.75
CA ASP A 85 3.21 18.04 18.21
C ASP A 85 1.91 17.37 18.69
N TRP A 86 0.96 17.13 17.77
CA TRP A 86 -0.36 16.58 18.04
C TRP A 86 -0.51 15.09 17.70
N SER A 87 0.53 14.43 17.18
CA SER A 87 0.50 13.00 16.83
C SER A 87 1.82 12.30 17.13
N TYR A 88 1.75 11.12 17.74
CA TYR A 88 2.90 10.22 17.84
C TYR A 88 3.26 9.56 16.51
N LEU A 89 2.28 9.39 15.62
CA LEU A 89 2.51 8.84 14.29
C LEU A 89 3.19 9.93 13.45
N LYS A 90 4.37 9.60 12.91
CA LYS A 90 5.15 10.49 12.06
C LYS A 90 4.53 10.59 10.65
N PHE A 91 5.13 11.42 9.80
CA PHE A 91 4.72 11.64 8.43
C PHE A 91 5.90 11.41 7.48
N PRO A 92 6.10 10.17 6.99
CA PRO A 92 7.08 9.88 5.96
C PRO A 92 6.78 10.64 4.66
N TYR A 93 7.82 11.13 4.00
CA TYR A 93 7.73 11.85 2.73
C TYR A 93 8.97 11.59 1.86
N TYR A 94 8.82 11.77 0.56
CA TYR A 94 9.91 11.68 -0.41
C TYR A 94 10.87 12.86 -0.23
N ARG A 95 12.09 12.56 0.19
CA ARG A 95 13.09 13.53 0.66
C ARG A 95 13.35 14.64 -0.35
N ALA A 96 13.45 14.32 -1.64
CA ALA A 96 13.80 15.29 -2.67
C ALA A 96 12.77 16.41 -2.85
N LEU A 97 11.50 16.15 -2.55
CA LEU A 97 10.42 17.13 -2.64
C LEU A 97 10.13 17.86 -1.31
N GLY A 98 10.66 17.37 -0.20
CA GLY A 98 10.48 18.00 1.12
C GLY A 98 9.09 17.80 1.71
N TRP A 99 8.91 18.24 2.96
CA TRP A 99 7.59 18.22 3.62
C TRP A 99 6.85 19.56 3.39
N PRO A 100 5.54 19.54 3.05
CA PRO A 100 4.68 18.38 2.80
C PRO A 100 4.62 17.91 1.34
N GLN A 101 5.31 18.57 0.39
CA GLN A 101 5.14 18.32 -1.05
C GLN A 101 5.53 16.91 -1.49
N GLY A 102 6.44 16.26 -0.78
CA GLY A 102 6.84 14.88 -1.01
C GLY A 102 5.94 13.84 -0.36
N SER A 103 4.78 14.22 0.19
CA SER A 103 3.85 13.24 0.77
C SER A 103 3.33 12.30 -0.32
N TYR A 104 3.26 11.02 0.02
CA TYR A 104 2.80 9.97 -0.88
C TYR A 104 1.82 9.04 -0.17
N ARG A 105 1.21 8.15 -0.94
CA ARG A 105 0.30 7.11 -0.48
C ARG A 105 0.86 5.73 -0.77
N VAL A 106 0.68 4.79 0.15
CA VAL A 106 1.06 3.37 0.02
C VAL A 106 -0.17 2.46 0.22
N GLY A 107 0.04 1.15 0.13
CA GLY A 107 -1.00 0.14 0.29
C GLY A 107 -1.60 -0.28 -1.06
N PRO A 108 -2.75 -0.98 -1.06
CA PRO A 108 -3.26 -1.61 -2.27
C PRO A 108 -3.43 -0.65 -3.45
N LEU A 109 -4.04 0.51 -3.19
CA LEU A 109 -4.20 1.52 -4.24
C LEU A 109 -2.85 2.08 -4.70
N GLY A 110 -1.88 2.23 -3.81
CA GLY A 110 -0.54 2.72 -4.15
C GLY A 110 0.21 1.75 -5.04
N ARG A 111 0.18 0.46 -4.71
CA ARG A 111 0.81 -0.59 -5.51
C ARG A 111 0.21 -0.69 -6.91
N LEU A 112 -1.12 -0.82 -7.03
CA LEU A 112 -1.79 -0.87 -8.35
C LEU A 112 -1.60 0.41 -9.18
N ASN A 113 -1.28 1.53 -8.53
CA ASN A 113 -0.99 2.77 -9.21
C ASN A 113 0.44 2.83 -9.77
N VAL A 114 1.42 2.21 -9.12
CA VAL A 114 2.84 2.26 -9.53
C VAL A 114 3.27 1.12 -10.44
N VAL A 115 2.62 -0.03 -10.36
CA VAL A 115 2.93 -1.22 -11.18
C VAL A 115 2.45 -1.06 -12.62
N ASP A 116 3.06 -1.83 -13.51
CA ASP A 116 2.69 -1.90 -14.93
C ASP A 116 1.79 -3.12 -15.21
N SER A 117 1.83 -4.14 -14.36
CA SER A 117 1.03 -5.37 -14.41
C SER A 117 0.88 -5.98 -13.01
N VAL A 118 -0.04 -6.94 -12.84
CA VAL A 118 -0.23 -7.71 -11.60
C VAL A 118 0.34 -9.14 -11.72
N GLY A 119 0.42 -9.69 -12.93
CA GLY A 119 1.18 -10.91 -13.21
C GLY A 119 0.42 -12.23 -13.12
N THR A 120 -0.65 -12.33 -12.31
CA THR A 120 -1.51 -13.54 -12.27
C THR A 120 -2.76 -13.38 -13.15
N PRO A 121 -3.27 -14.42 -13.83
CA PRO A 121 -4.24 -14.26 -14.90
C PRO A 121 -5.56 -13.55 -14.53
N LEU A 122 -6.23 -13.97 -13.44
CA LEU A 122 -7.52 -13.41 -13.06
C LEU A 122 -7.35 -12.01 -12.44
N ALA A 123 -6.33 -11.82 -11.60
CA ALA A 123 -6.04 -10.52 -11.02
C ALA A 123 -5.57 -9.51 -12.08
N GLN A 124 -4.86 -9.96 -13.12
CA GLN A 124 -4.47 -9.14 -14.26
C GLN A 124 -5.71 -8.65 -15.04
N GLU A 125 -6.69 -9.52 -15.29
CA GLU A 125 -7.94 -9.11 -15.95
C GLU A 125 -8.67 -8.03 -15.12
N GLU A 126 -8.75 -8.21 -13.80
CA GLU A 126 -9.40 -7.23 -12.91
C GLU A 126 -8.58 -5.94 -12.77
N PHE A 127 -7.25 -6.03 -12.81
CA PHE A 127 -6.36 -4.87 -12.88
C PHE A 127 -6.59 -4.06 -14.14
N GLU A 128 -6.75 -4.68 -15.30
CA GLU A 128 -7.08 -3.99 -16.55
C GLU A 128 -8.42 -3.27 -16.46
N ARG A 129 -9.44 -3.91 -15.87
CA ARG A 129 -10.75 -3.28 -15.59
C ARG A 129 -10.61 -2.09 -14.64
N PHE A 130 -9.77 -2.22 -13.62
CA PHE A 130 -9.46 -1.15 -12.67
C PHE A 130 -8.76 0.03 -13.34
N LYS A 131 -7.75 -0.22 -14.18
CA LYS A 131 -7.05 0.81 -14.96
C LYS A 131 -7.97 1.48 -15.99
N ALA A 132 -8.94 0.76 -16.54
CA ALA A 132 -9.94 1.32 -17.46
C ALA A 132 -10.91 2.32 -16.81
N LEU A 133 -10.91 2.46 -15.47
CA LEU A 133 -11.74 3.46 -14.78
C LEU A 133 -11.28 4.91 -15.04
N SER A 134 -10.02 5.13 -15.43
CA SER A 134 -9.49 6.46 -15.76
C SER A 134 -8.21 6.37 -16.58
N ASP A 135 -8.02 7.29 -17.53
CA ASP A 135 -6.76 7.46 -18.28
C ASP A 135 -5.60 8.00 -17.40
N GLY A 136 -5.91 8.46 -16.18
CA GLY A 136 -4.93 9.04 -15.25
C GLY A 136 -4.73 8.20 -13.99
N MET A 137 -4.14 8.84 -12.97
CA MET A 137 -3.97 8.22 -11.66
C MET A 137 -5.31 7.98 -10.97
N LEU A 138 -5.48 6.78 -10.41
CA LEU A 138 -6.68 6.40 -9.66
C LEU A 138 -6.56 6.93 -8.22
N GLN A 139 -7.12 8.12 -7.98
CA GLN A 139 -6.87 8.90 -6.76
C GLN A 139 -7.96 8.89 -5.69
N GLY A 140 -9.14 8.34 -6.01
CA GLY A 140 -10.27 8.25 -5.09
C GLY A 140 -9.98 7.31 -3.92
N SER A 141 -10.13 7.77 -2.67
CA SER A 141 -9.80 6.95 -1.49
C SER A 141 -10.66 5.69 -1.38
N MET A 142 -11.90 5.70 -1.87
CA MET A 142 -12.76 4.52 -1.91
C MET A 142 -12.17 3.39 -2.79
N LEU A 143 -11.33 3.72 -3.77
CA LEU A 143 -10.69 2.74 -4.66
C LEU A 143 -9.67 1.85 -3.94
N TYR A 144 -9.25 2.19 -2.72
CA TYR A 144 -8.49 1.27 -1.88
C TYR A 144 -9.24 -0.03 -1.60
N HIS A 145 -10.58 0.01 -1.50
CA HIS A 145 -11.37 -1.21 -1.32
C HIS A 145 -11.33 -2.10 -2.56
N TYR A 146 -11.42 -1.51 -3.75
CA TYR A 146 -11.31 -2.28 -4.99
C TYR A 146 -9.91 -2.86 -5.16
N ALA A 147 -8.89 -2.04 -4.97
CA ALA A 147 -7.50 -2.47 -5.09
C ALA A 147 -7.17 -3.61 -4.12
N ARG A 148 -7.72 -3.58 -2.89
CA ARG A 148 -7.55 -4.65 -1.91
C ARG A 148 -8.16 -5.97 -2.38
N LEU A 149 -9.34 -5.94 -3.00
CA LEU A 149 -9.97 -7.15 -3.56
C LEU A 149 -9.18 -7.73 -4.75
N ILE A 150 -8.56 -6.87 -5.56
CA ILE A 150 -7.68 -7.30 -6.66
C ILE A 150 -6.43 -7.98 -6.09
N GLU A 151 -5.86 -7.42 -5.03
CA GLU A 151 -4.71 -8.04 -4.35
C GLU A 151 -5.06 -9.32 -3.60
N ASP A 152 -6.27 -9.43 -3.04
CA ASP A 152 -6.76 -10.70 -2.47
C ASP A 152 -6.82 -11.78 -3.56
N LEU A 153 -7.27 -11.44 -4.76
CA LEU A 153 -7.30 -12.35 -5.91
C LEU A 153 -5.89 -12.74 -6.36
N TYR A 154 -4.99 -11.76 -6.48
CA TYR A 154 -3.57 -12.00 -6.77
C TYR A 154 -2.93 -12.92 -5.74
N ALA A 155 -3.16 -12.67 -4.45
CA ALA A 155 -2.63 -13.49 -3.37
C ALA A 155 -3.16 -14.92 -3.44
N ALA A 156 -4.45 -15.12 -3.72
CA ALA A 156 -5.03 -16.45 -3.89
C ALA A 156 -4.39 -17.20 -5.07
N GLU A 157 -4.20 -16.54 -6.23
CA GLU A 157 -3.53 -17.12 -7.39
C GLU A 157 -2.06 -17.45 -7.09
N ARG A 158 -1.30 -16.53 -6.47
CA ARG A 158 0.09 -16.76 -6.06
C ARG A 158 0.23 -17.90 -5.06
N ILE A 159 -0.68 -18.03 -4.09
CA ILE A 159 -0.69 -19.16 -3.16
C ILE A 159 -0.90 -20.47 -3.94
N ALA A 160 -1.81 -20.51 -4.92
CA ALA A 160 -1.97 -21.70 -5.76
C ALA A 160 -0.67 -22.01 -6.52
N GLU A 161 -0.05 -21.04 -7.18
CA GLU A 161 1.20 -21.22 -7.93
C GLU A 161 2.32 -21.77 -7.03
N LEU A 162 2.54 -21.15 -5.86
CA LEU A 162 3.54 -21.58 -4.88
C LEU A 162 3.27 -22.98 -4.34
N LEU A 163 2.01 -23.36 -4.10
CA LEU A 163 1.65 -24.70 -3.64
C LEU A 163 1.82 -25.79 -4.71
N HIS A 164 1.90 -25.41 -6.00
CA HIS A 164 2.22 -26.34 -7.08
C HIS A 164 3.73 -26.45 -7.34
N ASP A 165 4.53 -25.54 -6.80
CA ASP A 165 5.98 -25.58 -6.93
C ASP A 165 6.55 -26.71 -6.03
N PRO A 166 7.22 -27.72 -6.59
CA PRO A 166 7.81 -28.79 -5.78
C PRO A 166 8.87 -28.30 -4.78
N GLU A 167 9.49 -27.13 -5.00
CA GLU A 167 10.46 -26.55 -4.07
C GLU A 167 9.84 -26.18 -2.71
N ILE A 168 8.51 -25.97 -2.63
CA ILE A 168 7.84 -25.65 -1.36
C ILE A 168 7.92 -26.80 -0.33
N LEU A 169 8.20 -28.02 -0.80
CA LEU A 169 8.43 -29.21 0.04
C LEU A 169 9.92 -29.55 0.19
N SER A 170 10.81 -28.71 -0.34
CA SER A 170 12.25 -28.88 -0.19
C SER A 170 12.63 -28.89 1.30
N THR A 171 13.67 -29.66 1.62
CA THR A 171 14.29 -29.65 2.96
C THR A 171 15.52 -28.75 3.02
N ASP A 172 15.92 -28.17 1.88
CA ASP A 172 16.95 -27.13 1.80
C ASP A 172 16.34 -25.76 2.13
N ILE A 173 16.16 -25.52 3.43
CA ILE A 173 15.38 -24.39 3.97
C ILE A 173 16.21 -23.39 4.76
N LEU A 174 17.52 -23.63 4.91
CA LEU A 174 18.37 -22.84 5.79
C LEU A 174 19.74 -22.60 5.16
N SER A 175 20.02 -21.34 4.84
CA SER A 175 21.37 -20.86 4.56
C SER A 175 21.99 -20.32 5.85
N ASN A 176 23.02 -21.00 6.37
CA ASN A 176 23.70 -20.57 7.58
C ASN A 176 24.76 -19.51 7.25
N SER A 177 24.80 -18.45 8.06
CA SER A 177 25.89 -17.50 8.10
C SER A 177 26.23 -17.19 9.56
N ASP A 178 27.49 -17.44 9.95
CA ASP A 178 28.01 -17.05 11.26
C ASP A 178 28.59 -15.62 11.25
N GLN A 179 28.46 -14.91 10.13
CA GLN A 179 29.09 -13.61 9.92
C GLN A 179 28.12 -12.48 10.30
N ILE A 180 28.49 -11.70 11.32
CA ILE A 180 27.76 -10.50 11.73
C ILE A 180 28.27 -9.30 10.93
N THR A 181 27.42 -8.73 10.08
CA THR A 181 27.75 -7.57 9.24
C THR A 181 27.61 -6.22 9.97
N GLY A 182 26.86 -6.19 11.08
CA GLY A 182 26.62 -4.99 11.89
C GLY A 182 25.39 -4.17 11.49
N GLU A 183 24.78 -4.43 10.34
CA GLU A 183 23.61 -3.70 9.83
C GLU A 183 22.79 -4.59 8.90
N GLY A 184 21.46 -4.48 9.00
CA GLY A 184 20.51 -5.21 8.18
C GLY A 184 19.24 -4.41 7.97
N VAL A 185 18.79 -4.35 6.72
CA VAL A 185 17.54 -3.71 6.32
C VAL A 185 16.68 -4.75 5.62
N GLY A 186 15.45 -4.94 6.11
CA GLY A 186 14.43 -5.78 5.48
C GLY A 186 13.26 -4.91 5.07
N VAL A 187 12.80 -5.07 3.83
CA VAL A 187 11.66 -4.33 3.29
C VAL A 187 10.72 -5.29 2.59
N ILE A 188 9.43 -5.13 2.84
CA ILE A 188 8.35 -5.94 2.25
C ILE A 188 7.12 -5.06 2.04
N GLU A 189 6.22 -5.43 1.15
CA GLU A 189 4.87 -4.86 1.12
C GLU A 189 3.97 -5.59 2.11
N ALA A 190 3.78 -5.01 3.29
CA ALA A 190 2.71 -5.44 4.16
C ALA A 190 1.35 -5.15 3.49
N PRO A 191 0.24 -5.79 3.93
CA PRO A 191 -1.08 -5.58 3.31
C PRO A 191 -1.49 -4.11 3.23
N ARG A 192 -1.02 -3.28 4.16
CA ARG A 192 -1.35 -1.85 4.32
C ARG A 192 -0.33 -0.89 3.69
N GLY A 193 0.72 -1.42 3.06
CA GLY A 193 1.79 -0.66 2.41
C GLY A 193 3.19 -1.14 2.78
N THR A 194 4.21 -0.48 2.22
CA THR A 194 5.62 -0.80 2.44
C THR A 194 5.97 -0.79 3.92
N LEU A 195 6.67 -1.81 4.38
CA LEU A 195 7.15 -2.00 5.74
C LEU A 195 8.67 -2.07 5.72
N ILE A 196 9.32 -1.19 6.48
CA ILE A 196 10.79 -1.10 6.54
C ILE A 196 11.25 -1.41 7.96
N HIS A 197 12.10 -2.43 8.08
CA HIS A 197 12.78 -2.82 9.30
C HIS A 197 14.29 -2.59 9.13
N HIS A 198 14.89 -1.74 9.97
CA HIS A 198 16.32 -1.46 9.94
C HIS A 198 16.93 -1.66 11.32
N TYR A 199 17.87 -2.59 11.41
CA TYR A 199 18.60 -2.96 12.61
C TYR A 199 20.09 -2.70 12.45
N LYS A 200 20.73 -2.21 13.52
CA LYS A 200 22.19 -2.22 13.67
C LYS A 200 22.58 -3.03 14.89
N THR A 201 23.68 -3.75 14.80
CA THR A 201 24.21 -4.57 15.89
C THR A 201 25.65 -4.20 16.23
N ASP A 202 26.11 -4.61 17.41
CA ASP A 202 27.54 -4.70 17.70
C ASP A 202 28.15 -5.98 17.13
N GLU A 203 29.45 -6.19 17.39
CA GLU A 203 30.20 -7.39 16.98
C GLU A 203 29.70 -8.70 17.60
N THR A 204 28.89 -8.62 18.65
CA THR A 204 28.26 -9.79 19.31
C THR A 204 26.84 -10.07 18.80
N GLY A 205 26.32 -9.24 17.90
CA GLY A 205 24.98 -9.36 17.34
C GLY A 205 23.89 -8.70 18.20
N LYS A 206 24.26 -7.94 19.25
CA LYS A 206 23.27 -7.23 20.08
C LYS A 206 22.81 -5.97 19.37
N LEU A 207 21.50 -5.73 19.36
CA LEU A 207 20.90 -4.53 18.76
C LEU A 207 21.41 -3.26 19.44
N THR A 208 21.98 -2.35 18.65
CA THR A 208 22.44 -1.02 19.08
C THR A 208 21.54 0.10 18.58
N LYS A 209 20.88 -0.09 17.44
CA LYS A 209 19.88 0.83 16.90
C LYS A 209 18.79 0.06 16.17
N VAL A 210 17.58 0.60 16.23
CA VAL A 210 16.41 0.11 15.51
C VAL A 210 15.68 1.30 14.90
N ASN A 211 15.32 1.20 13.63
CA ASN A 211 14.41 2.12 12.98
C ASN A 211 13.34 1.32 12.23
N LEU A 212 12.07 1.66 12.48
CA LEU A 212 10.92 1.02 11.85
C LEU A 212 10.10 2.11 11.18
N ILE A 213 9.87 1.98 9.87
CA ILE A 213 8.87 2.79 9.16
C ILE A 213 7.78 1.82 8.73
N VAL A 214 6.67 1.90 9.47
CA VAL A 214 5.59 0.91 9.39
C VAL A 214 4.53 1.39 8.41
N ALA A 215 3.99 0.45 7.62
CA ALA A 215 3.02 0.66 6.54
C ALA A 215 2.05 1.83 6.73
N THR A 216 1.24 1.82 7.80
CA THR A 216 0.24 2.86 8.06
C THR A 216 0.83 4.24 8.30
N GLY A 217 2.07 4.32 8.82
CA GLY A 217 2.79 5.58 9.01
C GLY A 217 2.96 6.35 7.72
N HIS A 218 3.28 5.68 6.60
CA HIS A 218 3.38 6.31 5.28
C HIS A 218 2.07 7.00 4.84
N ASN A 219 0.92 6.48 5.26
CA ASN A 219 -0.40 7.03 4.92
C ASN A 219 -0.91 8.08 5.90
N ASN A 220 -0.15 8.45 6.95
CA ASN A 220 -0.64 9.34 8.00
C ASN A 220 -1.04 10.73 7.47
N TRP A 221 -0.24 11.30 6.56
CA TRP A 221 -0.62 12.56 5.90
C TRP A 221 -1.91 12.40 5.10
N ALA A 222 -2.03 11.31 4.33
CA ALA A 222 -3.19 11.06 3.50
C ALA A 222 -4.46 10.85 4.32
N MET A 223 -4.39 10.12 5.45
CA MET A 223 -5.49 9.95 6.39
C MET A 223 -5.95 11.29 6.97
N GLY A 224 -5.02 12.13 7.42
CA GLY A 224 -5.33 13.48 7.90
C GLY A 224 -6.00 14.32 6.79
N LYS A 225 -5.49 14.22 5.56
CA LYS A 225 -6.05 14.96 4.42
C LYS A 225 -7.43 14.46 4.01
N ALA A 226 -7.67 13.15 4.04
CA ALA A 226 -8.98 12.54 3.79
C ALA A 226 -10.03 13.02 4.79
N VAL A 227 -9.68 13.04 6.08
CA VAL A 227 -10.54 13.61 7.14
C VAL A 227 -10.83 15.08 6.89
N GLU A 228 -9.82 15.88 6.53
CA GLU A 228 -10.00 17.30 6.22
C GLU A 228 -10.97 17.51 5.04
N VAL A 229 -10.80 16.77 3.94
CA VAL A 229 -11.65 16.86 2.74
C VAL A 229 -13.10 16.53 3.08
N VAL A 230 -13.34 15.42 3.78
CA VAL A 230 -14.69 15.00 4.19
C VAL A 230 -15.31 15.99 5.18
N ALA A 231 -14.56 16.44 6.18
CA ALA A 231 -15.03 17.45 7.12
C ALA A 231 -15.45 18.74 6.40
N ARG A 232 -14.65 19.24 5.46
CA ARG A 232 -14.97 20.44 4.66
C ARG A 232 -16.18 20.26 3.76
N GLN A 233 -16.41 19.06 3.23
CA GLN A 233 -17.52 18.77 2.34
C GLN A 233 -18.85 18.69 3.09
N TYR A 234 -18.87 18.01 4.25
CA TYR A 234 -20.11 17.65 4.93
C TYR A 234 -20.43 18.49 6.17
N ILE A 235 -19.44 19.05 6.88
CA ILE A 235 -19.70 19.87 8.07
C ILE A 235 -20.14 21.27 7.64
N ARG A 236 -21.38 21.62 7.97
CA ARG A 236 -21.96 22.94 7.71
C ARG A 236 -22.48 23.54 9.01
N ARG A 237 -22.05 24.77 9.31
CA ARG A 237 -22.52 25.57 10.47
C ARG A 237 -22.38 24.85 11.83
N GLY A 238 -21.33 24.04 12.00
CA GLY A 238 -21.02 23.35 13.26
C GLY A 238 -21.99 22.24 13.66
N LYS A 239 -22.92 21.84 12.78
CA LYS A 239 -23.84 20.72 13.05
C LYS A 239 -23.12 19.40 12.80
N LEU A 240 -22.95 18.62 13.87
CA LEU A 240 -22.43 17.26 13.82
C LEU A 240 -23.59 16.29 14.01
N THR A 241 -23.74 15.35 13.08
CA THR A 241 -24.67 14.23 13.19
C THR A 241 -23.88 12.93 13.21
N GLU A 242 -24.44 11.87 13.79
CA GLU A 242 -23.78 10.56 13.81
C GLU A 242 -23.37 10.10 12.41
N GLY A 243 -24.30 10.15 11.44
CA GLY A 243 -23.98 9.75 10.06
C GLY A 243 -22.91 10.59 9.38
N LEU A 244 -22.67 11.83 9.83
CA LEU A 244 -21.54 12.63 9.37
C LEU A 244 -20.24 12.16 10.02
N LEU A 245 -20.24 11.89 11.32
CA LEU A 245 -19.07 11.37 12.02
C LEU A 245 -18.64 10.02 11.44
N ASN A 246 -19.58 9.13 11.14
CA ASN A 246 -19.29 7.87 10.47
C ASN A 246 -18.69 8.06 9.05
N ARG A 247 -19.00 9.16 8.34
CA ARG A 247 -18.31 9.50 7.08
C ARG A 247 -16.85 9.86 7.31
N VAL A 248 -16.54 10.60 8.37
CA VAL A 248 -15.14 10.89 8.73
C VAL A 248 -14.39 9.59 9.03
N GLU A 249 -15.01 8.68 9.78
CA GLU A 249 -14.42 7.36 10.03
C GLU A 249 -14.30 6.51 8.76
N ALA A 250 -15.29 6.55 7.87
CA ALA A 250 -15.24 5.83 6.59
C ALA A 250 -14.04 6.27 5.74
N ALA A 251 -13.69 7.56 5.74
CA ALA A 251 -12.51 8.08 5.07
C ALA A 251 -11.21 7.45 5.61
N ILE A 252 -11.12 7.25 6.92
CA ILE A 252 -10.00 6.55 7.56
C ILE A 252 -10.00 5.06 7.19
N ARG A 253 -11.16 4.40 7.23
CA ARG A 253 -11.30 2.96 6.93
C ARG A 253 -10.90 2.60 5.51
N CYS A 254 -10.96 3.53 4.55
CA CYS A 254 -10.44 3.31 3.19
C CYS A 254 -8.98 2.80 3.22
N TYR A 255 -8.15 3.38 4.08
CA TYR A 255 -6.73 3.07 4.19
C TYR A 255 -6.42 1.81 5.01
N ASP A 256 -7.43 1.19 5.65
CA ASP A 256 -7.25 0.05 6.57
C ASP A 256 -6.08 0.25 7.54
N PRO A 257 -6.10 1.29 8.40
CA PRO A 257 -4.94 1.63 9.21
C PRO A 257 -4.68 0.58 10.30
N CYS A 258 -3.44 0.12 10.42
CA CYS A 258 -2.96 -0.58 11.60
C CYS A 258 -2.38 0.42 12.59
N LEU A 259 -3.23 0.97 13.47
CA LEU A 259 -2.79 1.92 14.50
C LEU A 259 -1.97 1.26 15.63
N SER A 260 -1.95 -0.07 15.69
CA SER A 260 -1.18 -0.85 16.67
C SER A 260 0.25 -1.16 16.25
N CYS A 261 0.60 -1.06 14.96
CA CYS A 261 1.80 -1.69 14.37
C CYS A 261 3.15 -0.97 14.62
#